data_AF-A0A380CNH1-F1
#
_entry.id   AF-A0A380CNH1-F1
#
_cell.length_a   1.000
_cell.length_b   1.000
_cell.length_c   1.000
_cell.angle_alpha   90.00
_cell.angle_beta   90.00
_cell.angle_gamma   90.00
#
_symmetry.space_group_name_H-M   'P 1'
#
loop_
_entity.id
_entity.type
_entity.pdbx_description
1 polymer ?
#
loop_
_entity_poly.entity_id
_entity_poly.type
_entity_poly.pdbx_seq_one_letter_code
_entity_poly.pdbx_strand_id
1 'polypeptide(L)' 'MLKLKEELYTIIAEHSGQSYEWVEKSSDRDYWMRAAEAKEFGMVDEVLSSKKEIK' A
#
# COMPACT_ATOMS: atom_id res chain seq x y z
N MET A 1 -20.58 -8.41 -3.38
CA MET A 1 -19.85 -7.22 -2.90
C MET A 1 -18.88 -7.54 -1.77
N LEU A 2 -19.28 -8.24 -0.70
CA LEU A 2 -18.39 -8.60 0.41
C LEU A 2 -17.18 -9.45 0.00
N LYS A 3 -17.39 -10.49 -0.82
CA LYS A 3 -16.31 -11.39 -1.27
C LYS A 3 -15.18 -10.67 -2.03
N LEU A 4 -15.53 -9.74 -2.93
CA LEU A 4 -14.55 -8.97 -3.70
C LEU A 4 -13.74 -8.02 -2.80
N LYS A 5 -14.40 -7.40 -1.81
CA LYS A 5 -13.73 -6.52 -0.84
C LYS A 5 -12.67 -7.31 -0.05
N GLU A 6 -13.06 -8.47 0.45
CA GLU A 6 -12.20 -9.37 1.23
C GLU A 6 -11.01 -9.88 0.41
N GLU A 7 -11.23 -10.30 -0.84
CA GLU A 7 -10.17 -10.72 -1.76
C GLU A 7 -9.16 -9.59 -2.03
N LEU A 8 -9.63 -8.38 -2.35
CA LEU A 8 -8.76 -7.23 -2.60
C LEU A 8 -7.94 -6.85 -1.36
N TYR A 9 -8.55 -6.84 -0.19
CA TYR A 9 -7.87 -6.47 1.04
C TYR A 9 -6.84 -7.50 1.47
N THR A 10 -7.12 -8.78 1.23
CA THR A 10 -6.15 -9.86 1.43
C THR A 10 -4.92 -9.67 0.54
N ILE A 11 -5.13 -9.41 -0.76
CA ILE A 11 -4.02 -9.16 -1.70
C ILE A 11 -3.18 -7.96 -1.25
N ILE A 12 -3.82 -6.85 -0.87
CA ILE A 12 -3.09 -5.65 -0.41
C ILE A 12 -2.30 -5.97 0.86
N ALA A 13 -2.90 -6.67 1.84
CA ALA A 13 -2.22 -7.06 3.07
C ALA A 13 -0.99 -7.94 2.80
N GLU A 14 -1.13 -8.95 1.95
CA GLU A 14 -0.05 -9.88 1.58
C GLU A 14 1.14 -9.16 0.92
N HIS A 15 0.88 -8.25 -0.01
CA HIS A 15 1.94 -7.58 -0.77
C HIS A 15 2.54 -6.36 -0.05
N SER A 16 1.78 -5.68 0.80
CA SER A 16 2.28 -4.54 1.58
C SER A 16 2.94 -4.96 2.90
N GLY A 17 2.72 -6.21 3.35
CA GLY A 17 3.17 -6.69 4.65
C GLY A 17 2.34 -6.16 5.83
N GLN A 18 1.19 -5.54 5.55
CA GLN A 18 0.31 -4.93 6.53
C GLN A 18 -0.75 -5.92 6.99
N SER A 19 -1.35 -5.68 8.16
CA SER A 19 -2.45 -6.53 8.61
C SER A 19 -3.72 -6.26 7.83
N TYR A 20 -4.53 -7.30 7.62
CA TYR A 20 -5.84 -7.19 7.00
C TYR A 20 -6.73 -6.14 7.69
N GLU A 21 -6.75 -6.12 9.02
CA GLU A 21 -7.54 -5.14 9.80
C GLU A 21 -7.11 -3.70 9.54
N TRP A 22 -5.81 -3.47 9.36
CA TRP A 22 -5.31 -2.15 9.03
C TRP A 22 -5.74 -1.75 7.61
N VAL A 23 -5.60 -2.66 6.64
CA VAL A 23 -6.04 -2.45 5.24
C VAL A 23 -7.54 -2.18 5.19
N GLU A 24 -8.35 -2.92 5.95
CA GLU A 24 -9.79 -2.69 6.01
C GLU A 24 -10.13 -1.32 6.57
N LYS A 25 -9.50 -0.93 7.69
CA LYS A 25 -9.76 0.37 8.33
C LYS A 25 -9.32 1.54 7.48
N SER A 26 -8.15 1.42 6.85
CA SER A 26 -7.60 2.44 5.94
C SER A 26 -8.36 2.51 4.62
N SER A 27 -9.03 1.43 4.21
CA SER A 27 -9.84 1.39 2.99
C SER A 27 -11.33 1.72 3.22
N ASP A 28 -11.74 2.00 4.47
CA ASP A 28 -13.10 2.50 4.76
C ASP A 28 -13.33 3.91 4.17
N ARG A 29 -12.24 4.68 3.99
CA ARG A 29 -12.21 5.97 3.29
C ARG A 29 -10.95 6.06 2.44
N ASP A 30 -10.93 7.02 1.51
CA ASP A 30 -9.74 7.25 0.71
C ASP A 30 -8.56 7.64 1.61
N TYR A 31 -7.57 6.77 1.69
CA TYR A 31 -6.32 7.00 2.40
C TYR A 31 -5.22 7.39 1.40
N TRP A 32 -4.87 8.67 1.38
CA TRP A 32 -3.88 9.22 0.47
C TRP A 32 -2.49 9.15 1.09
N MET A 33 -1.52 8.62 0.34
CA MET A 33 -0.13 8.50 0.77
C MET A 33 0.79 9.36 -0.10
N ARG A 34 1.77 10.00 0.52
CA ARG A 34 2.96 10.52 -0.18
C ARG A 34 3.89 9.36 -0.53
N ALA A 35 4.78 9.58 -1.49
CA ALA A 35 5.69 8.55 -1.96
C ALA A 35 6.54 7.90 -0.84
N ALA A 36 7.04 8.70 0.10
CA ALA A 36 7.80 8.19 1.25
C ALA A 36 6.93 7.30 2.16
N GLU A 37 5.70 7.72 2.43
CA GLU A 37 4.75 6.95 3.22
C GLU A 37 4.43 5.63 2.52
N ALA A 38 4.14 5.64 1.22
CA ALA A 38 3.88 4.43 0.45
C ALA A 38 5.05 3.42 0.50
N LYS A 39 6.30 3.91 0.54
CA LYS A 39 7.48 3.05 0.71
C LYS A 39 7.56 2.45 2.10
N GLU A 40 7.42 3.27 3.14
CA GLU A 40 7.38 2.78 4.53
C GLU A 40 6.21 1.80 4.75
N PHE A 41 5.14 2.01 4.01
CA PHE A 41 3.94 1.18 4.04
C PHE A 41 4.11 -0.17 3.33
N GLY A 42 5.19 -0.37 2.58
CA GLY A 42 5.42 -1.57 1.77
C GLY A 42 4.63 -1.60 0.46
N MET A 43 3.98 -0.50 0.08
CA MET A 43 3.23 -0.42 -1.18
C MET A 43 4.14 -0.28 -2.40
N VAL A 44 5.36 0.23 -2.20
CA VAL A 44 6.40 0.37 -3.22
C VAL A 44 7.78 0.12 -2.60
N ASP A 45 8.71 -0.42 -3.38
CA ASP A 45 10.07 -0.74 -2.88
C ASP A 45 10.96 0.51 -2.75
N GLU A 46 10.90 1.40 -3.74
CA GLU A 46 11.78 2.57 -3.83
C GLU A 46 11.07 3.80 -4.41
N VAL A 47 11.50 4.98 -3.96
CA VAL A 47 11.03 6.28 -4.46
C VAL A 47 12.16 6.90 -5.28
N LEU A 48 11.90 7.15 -6.56
CA LEU A 48 12.88 7.72 -7.49
C LEU A 48 12.80 9.25 -7.48
N SER A 49 13.92 9.92 -7.22
CA SER A 49 14.05 11.39 -7.18
C SER A 49 14.61 11.96 -8.49
N SER A 50 15.71 11.41 -9.01
CA SER A 50 16.28 11.83 -10.29
C SER A 50 17.06 10.72 -10.98
N LYS A 51 17.08 10.74 -12.33
CA LYS A 51 17.87 9.80 -13.16
C LYS A 51 19.38 9.82 -12.90
N LYS A 52 19.89 10.83 -12.19
CA LYS A 52 21.33 10.98 -11.89
C LYS A 52 21.77 10.20 -10.65
N GLU A 53 20.82 9.85 -9.78
CA GLU A 53 21.07 9.13 -8.51
C GLU A 53 20.90 7.61 -8.65
N ILE A 54 20.22 7.16 -9.71
CA ILE A 54 20.14 5.75 -10.10
C ILE A 54 21.44 5.43 -10.84
N LYS A 55 22.42 4.90 -10.10
CA LYS A 55 23.77 4.60 -10.60
C LYS A 55 23.87 3.20 -11.17
#